data_AF-A0A809RVX1-F1
#
_entry.id   AF-A0A809RVX1-F1
#
_cell.length_a   1.000
_cell.length_b   1.000
_cell.length_c   1.000
_cell.angle_alpha   90.00
_cell.angle_beta   90.00
_cell.angle_gamma   90.00
#
_symmetry.space_group_name_H-M   'P 1'
#
loop_
_entity.id
_entity.type
_entity.pdbx_description
1 polymer ?
#
loop_
_entity_poly.entity_id
_entity_poly.type
_entity_poly.pdbx_seq_one_letter_code
_entity_poly.pdbx_strand_id
1 'polypeptide(L)'
;MKQRQLLNKLNIKFIENEPVNNETITINTNLSLLISSWFIYLVSLIFNILFLINLLPQWMNYVYIYTYGLIFGNSIYIFFLMFGIFLVFQLVNKLFINKCYSFGSRLIKLRWWDFERELNKMLIKISIILSIWLYIVFYFIQKRNFFEYDWNNYLYNLFTKGWWNNFIDIKKIETNHLNVFLTTGFIIDFLYNVLSMLTILFPLLISIILIIIIILKITNFKIKYKIKKMNIYDFESLIKNKFNSLKIILTDDLDTYLKFLIHSCNYFKINYLELPFLKLNKLILNKIKDEVILSCINSYINSNNTTNEEHQINLNQEETFNSQENREQRDNIEILDEMFK
;
A
#
# COMPACT_ATOMS: atom_id res chain seq x y z
N MET A 1 -17.02 12.38 -28.47
CA MET A 1 -16.16 11.16 -28.36
C MET A 1 -16.25 10.56 -26.95
N LYS A 2 -16.06 9.23 -26.74
CA LYS A 2 -16.06 8.67 -25.37
C LYS A 2 -14.75 9.00 -24.64
N GLN A 3 -14.79 9.23 -23.33
CA GLN A 3 -13.60 9.58 -22.52
C GLN A 3 -12.45 8.56 -22.67
N ARG A 4 -12.75 7.26 -22.69
CA ARG A 4 -11.74 6.21 -22.87
C ARG A 4 -11.03 6.31 -24.24
N GLN A 5 -11.77 6.67 -25.29
CA GLN A 5 -11.19 6.85 -26.63
C GLN A 5 -10.26 8.07 -26.63
N LEU A 6 -10.63 9.15 -25.94
CA LEU A 6 -9.77 10.33 -25.81
C LEU A 6 -8.46 10.01 -25.13
N LEU A 7 -8.53 9.35 -23.97
CA LEU A 7 -7.35 8.99 -23.20
C LEU A 7 -6.43 8.05 -23.99
N ASN A 8 -6.99 7.11 -24.76
CA ASN A 8 -6.20 6.26 -25.66
C ASN A 8 -5.50 7.07 -26.76
N LYS A 9 -6.20 8.02 -27.39
CA LYS A 9 -5.62 8.85 -28.46
C LYS A 9 -4.58 9.85 -27.98
N LEU A 10 -4.64 10.23 -26.71
CA LEU A 10 -3.63 11.05 -26.03
C LEU A 10 -2.49 10.21 -25.45
N ASN A 11 -2.45 8.89 -25.70
CA ASN A 11 -1.47 7.95 -25.15
C ASN A 11 -1.37 7.94 -23.61
N ILE A 12 -2.44 8.34 -22.91
CA ILE A 12 -2.46 8.39 -21.44
C ILE A 12 -2.50 6.96 -20.87
N LYS A 13 -1.41 6.58 -20.20
CA LYS A 13 -1.13 5.26 -19.64
C LYS A 13 -1.76 5.08 -18.27
N PHE A 14 -2.00 3.82 -17.90
CA PHE A 14 -2.46 3.46 -16.54
C PHE A 14 -1.32 3.45 -15.51
N ILE A 15 -0.10 3.19 -15.98
CA ILE A 15 1.11 3.10 -15.16
C ILE A 15 2.16 3.99 -15.82
N GLU A 16 2.82 4.80 -15.01
CA GLU A 16 3.93 5.67 -15.41
C GLU A 16 5.10 5.55 -14.44
N ASN A 17 6.25 6.05 -14.87
CA ASN A 17 7.35 6.28 -13.95
C ASN A 17 7.05 7.52 -13.08
N GLU A 18 7.53 7.51 -11.84
CA GLU A 18 7.46 8.67 -10.97
C GLU A 18 8.33 9.81 -11.55
N PRO A 19 7.84 11.06 -11.57
CA PRO A 19 8.61 12.18 -12.12
C PRO A 19 9.89 12.43 -11.29
N VAL A 20 11.00 12.70 -12.00
CA VAL A 20 12.38 12.80 -11.46
C VAL A 20 12.50 13.79 -10.29
N ASN A 21 11.68 14.85 -10.26
CA ASN A 21 11.71 15.88 -9.21
C ASN A 21 11.07 15.45 -7.87
N ASN A 22 10.60 14.21 -7.76
CA ASN A 22 10.20 13.60 -6.50
C ASN A 22 11.23 12.54 -6.10
N GLU A 23 12.44 12.97 -5.76
CA GLU A 23 13.40 12.11 -5.06
C GLU A 23 12.75 11.63 -3.76
N THR A 24 12.21 10.42 -3.79
CA THR A 24 11.90 9.68 -2.60
C THR A 24 13.15 8.89 -2.25
N ILE A 25 13.53 8.92 -0.97
CA ILE A 25 14.56 8.02 -0.46
C ILE A 25 13.99 6.61 -0.60
N THR A 26 14.30 5.94 -1.71
CA THR A 26 13.94 4.55 -1.92
C THR A 26 14.82 3.73 -0.99
N ILE A 27 14.24 3.23 0.10
CA ILE A 27 14.91 2.24 0.94
C ILE A 27 15.08 1.01 0.05
N ASN A 28 16.32 0.79 -0.39
CA ASN A 28 16.62 -0.32 -1.27
C ASN A 28 16.33 -1.61 -0.50
N THR A 29 15.33 -2.38 -0.94
CA THR A 29 14.97 -3.64 -0.27
C THR A 29 16.12 -4.61 -0.42
N ASN A 30 16.84 -4.85 0.67
CA ASN A 30 17.98 -5.77 0.69
C ASN A 30 17.50 -7.15 0.19
N LEU A 31 17.95 -7.53 -1.01
CA LEU A 31 17.54 -8.77 -1.67
C LEU A 31 17.85 -10.00 -0.80
N SER A 32 18.98 -9.97 -0.10
CA SER A 32 19.38 -11.03 0.84
C SER A 32 18.36 -11.21 1.95
N LEU A 33 17.88 -10.11 2.54
CA LEU A 33 16.90 -10.15 3.62
C LEU A 33 15.55 -10.68 3.12
N LEU A 34 15.14 -10.27 1.92
CA LEU A 34 13.91 -10.76 1.28
C LEU A 34 13.97 -12.27 1.02
N ILE A 35 15.07 -12.76 0.45
CA ILE A 35 15.28 -14.19 0.19
C ILE A 35 15.29 -14.97 1.50
N SER A 36 16.02 -14.49 2.50
CA SER A 36 16.04 -15.11 3.83
C SER A 36 14.64 -15.17 4.46
N SER A 37 13.85 -14.10 4.32
CA SER A 37 12.48 -14.04 4.84
C SER A 37 11.56 -15.05 4.17
N TRP A 38 11.68 -15.21 2.85
CA TRP A 38 10.95 -16.22 2.08
C TRP A 38 11.35 -17.65 2.48
N PHE A 39 12.65 -17.90 2.66
CA PHE A 39 13.13 -19.21 3.08
C PHE A 39 12.59 -19.59 4.46
N ILE A 40 12.70 -18.68 5.45
CA ILE A 40 12.17 -18.89 6.80
C ILE A 40 10.66 -19.12 6.73
N TYR A 41 9.93 -18.31 5.96
CA TYR A 41 8.49 -18.46 5.78
C TYR A 41 8.10 -19.83 5.25
N LEU A 42 8.74 -20.31 4.18
CA LEU A 42 8.43 -21.60 3.57
C LEU A 42 8.76 -22.77 4.50
N VAL A 43 9.92 -22.73 5.17
CA VAL A 43 10.30 -23.78 6.14
C VAL A 43 9.29 -23.83 7.28
N SER A 44 8.95 -22.68 7.87
CA SER A 44 7.98 -22.66 8.96
C SER A 44 6.56 -23.02 8.51
N LEU A 45 6.17 -22.70 7.28
CA LEU A 45 4.87 -23.08 6.71
C LEU A 45 4.80 -24.60 6.48
N ILE A 46 5.85 -25.21 5.91
CA ILE A 46 5.94 -26.67 5.76
C ILE A 46 5.84 -27.33 7.14
N PHE A 47 6.57 -26.83 8.14
CA PHE A 47 6.51 -27.34 9.50
C PHE A 47 5.10 -27.26 10.11
N ASN A 48 4.38 -26.15 9.90
CA ASN A 48 2.98 -26.01 10.34
C ASN A 48 2.04 -26.99 9.63
N ILE A 49 2.19 -27.17 8.31
CA ILE A 49 1.37 -28.11 7.54
C ILE A 49 1.61 -29.54 8.03
N LEU A 50 2.89 -29.94 8.16
CA LEU A 50 3.26 -31.28 8.64
C LEU A 50 2.74 -31.55 10.05
N PHE A 51 2.71 -30.55 10.92
CA PHE A 51 2.07 -30.65 12.24
C PHE A 51 0.55 -30.86 12.10
N LEU A 52 -0.13 -30.05 11.29
CA LEU A 52 -1.58 -30.10 11.10
C LEU A 52 -2.06 -31.47 10.58
N ILE A 53 -1.30 -32.10 9.69
CA ILE A 53 -1.62 -33.42 9.11
C ILE A 53 -1.02 -34.58 9.91
N ASN A 54 -0.48 -34.32 11.10
CA ASN A 54 0.11 -35.31 12.01
C ASN A 54 1.22 -36.18 11.39
N LEU A 55 2.05 -35.60 10.52
CA LEU A 55 3.19 -36.30 9.88
C LEU A 55 4.54 -36.04 10.55
N LEU A 56 4.61 -35.16 11.55
CA LEU A 56 5.83 -34.89 12.28
C LEU A 56 6.16 -35.99 13.30
N PRO A 57 7.44 -36.34 13.49
CA PRO A 57 7.86 -37.23 14.55
C PRO A 57 7.59 -36.60 15.92
N GLN A 58 7.44 -37.43 16.95
CA GLN A 58 6.95 -37.03 18.27
C GLN A 58 7.75 -35.88 18.92
N TRP A 59 9.09 -35.89 18.80
CA TRP A 59 9.92 -34.81 19.33
C TRP A 59 9.67 -33.46 18.61
N MET A 60 9.43 -33.48 17.29
CA MET A 60 9.10 -32.28 16.52
C MET A 60 7.70 -31.77 16.86
N ASN A 61 6.75 -32.66 17.16
CA ASN A 61 5.44 -32.27 17.67
C ASN A 61 5.59 -31.48 18.98
N TYR A 62 6.39 -31.97 19.94
CA TYR A 62 6.64 -31.23 21.17
C TYR A 62 7.27 -29.86 20.91
N VAL A 63 8.29 -29.80 20.03
CA VAL A 63 8.90 -28.52 19.63
C VAL A 63 7.84 -27.57 19.07
N TYR A 64 6.97 -28.02 18.17
CA TYR A 64 5.90 -27.20 17.62
C TYR A 64 4.96 -26.69 18.71
N ILE A 65 4.48 -27.58 19.59
CA ILE A 65 3.52 -27.26 20.64
C ILE A 65 4.07 -26.19 21.58
N TYR A 66 5.31 -26.33 22.02
CA TYR A 66 5.91 -25.41 22.99
C TYR A 66 6.45 -24.12 22.35
N THR A 67 6.58 -24.05 21.03
CA THR A 67 7.00 -22.84 20.31
C THR A 67 5.80 -22.16 19.64
N TYR A 68 5.38 -22.63 18.48
CA TYR A 68 4.30 -22.03 17.69
C TYR A 68 2.94 -22.22 18.35
N GLY A 69 2.64 -23.44 18.81
CA GLY A 69 1.35 -23.79 19.40
C GLY A 69 1.03 -22.94 20.64
N LEU A 70 1.93 -22.90 21.62
CA LEU A 70 1.70 -22.19 22.88
C LEU A 70 1.63 -20.68 22.68
N ILE A 71 2.59 -20.11 21.93
CA ILE A 71 2.71 -18.66 21.77
C ILE A 71 1.55 -18.11 20.92
N PHE A 72 1.28 -18.77 19.79
CA PHE A 72 0.38 -18.26 18.75
C PHE A 72 -0.90 -19.06 18.57
N GLY A 73 -1.04 -20.26 19.13
CA GLY A 73 -2.25 -21.09 19.00
C GLY A 73 -2.73 -21.16 17.55
N ASN A 74 -4.03 -20.97 17.33
CA ASN A 74 -4.58 -20.86 15.98
C ASN A 74 -4.36 -19.51 15.30
N SER A 75 -3.97 -18.46 16.03
CA SER A 75 -3.64 -17.18 15.40
C SER A 75 -2.39 -17.27 14.52
N ILE A 76 -1.58 -18.31 14.70
CA ILE A 76 -0.44 -18.60 13.84
C ILE A 76 -0.83 -18.64 12.37
N TYR A 77 -1.98 -19.23 12.03
CA TYR A 77 -2.47 -19.33 10.65
C TYR A 77 -2.84 -17.95 10.06
N ILE A 78 -3.42 -17.08 10.89
CA ILE A 78 -3.72 -15.69 10.49
C ILE A 78 -2.41 -14.96 10.21
N PHE A 79 -1.41 -15.09 11.09
CA PHE A 79 -0.11 -14.44 10.91
C PHE A 79 0.66 -14.99 9.70
N PHE A 80 0.65 -16.30 9.47
CA PHE A 80 1.26 -16.90 8.26
C PHE A 80 0.61 -16.41 6.98
N LEU A 81 -0.72 -16.32 6.94
CA LEU A 81 -1.42 -15.82 5.77
C LEU A 81 -1.08 -14.33 5.52
N MET A 82 -1.11 -13.50 6.56
CA MET A 82 -0.80 -12.06 6.44
C MET A 82 0.66 -11.81 6.08
N PHE A 83 1.59 -12.57 6.67
CA PHE A 83 3.02 -12.46 6.37
C PHE A 83 3.33 -12.93 4.95
N GLY A 84 2.68 -13.99 4.47
CA GLY A 84 2.79 -14.44 3.07
C GLY A 84 2.32 -13.36 2.09
N ILE A 85 1.15 -12.75 2.34
CA ILE A 85 0.66 -11.63 1.53
C ILE A 85 1.67 -10.47 1.55
N PHE A 86 2.20 -10.12 2.72
CA PHE A 86 3.22 -9.08 2.86
C PHE A 86 4.49 -9.37 2.03
N LEU A 87 5.01 -10.60 2.06
CA LEU A 87 6.18 -11.01 1.29
C LEU A 87 5.95 -10.95 -0.23
N VAL A 88 4.74 -11.32 -0.69
CA VAL A 88 4.35 -11.15 -2.10
C VAL A 88 4.36 -9.67 -2.48
N PHE A 89 3.83 -8.79 -1.62
CA PHE A 89 3.88 -7.34 -1.87
C PHE A 89 5.30 -6.80 -1.92
N GLN A 90 6.22 -7.29 -1.07
CA GLN A 90 7.62 -6.89 -1.12
C GLN A 90 8.31 -7.31 -2.43
N LEU A 91 7.95 -8.46 -3.01
CA LEU A 91 8.43 -8.85 -4.34
C LEU A 91 7.89 -7.91 -5.43
N VAL A 92 6.59 -7.63 -5.40
CA VAL A 92 5.95 -6.69 -6.34
C VAL A 92 6.56 -5.30 -6.21
N ASN A 93 6.94 -4.88 -4.99
CA ASN A 93 7.50 -3.57 -4.74
C ASN A 93 8.74 -3.28 -5.62
N LYS A 94 9.63 -4.26 -5.79
CA LYS A 94 10.82 -4.09 -6.64
C LYS A 94 10.50 -3.76 -8.10
N LEU A 95 9.39 -4.27 -8.62
CA LEU A 95 8.97 -4.03 -10.01
C LEU A 95 8.31 -2.65 -10.21
N PHE A 96 7.92 -1.99 -9.11
CA PHE A 96 7.01 -0.86 -9.14
C PHE A 96 7.40 0.31 -8.25
N ILE A 97 8.58 0.24 -7.62
CA ILE A 97 9.06 1.23 -6.63
C ILE A 97 9.05 2.66 -7.18
N ASN A 98 9.45 2.84 -8.43
CA ASN A 98 9.47 4.13 -9.12
C ASN A 98 8.28 4.30 -10.07
N LYS A 99 7.14 3.66 -9.78
CA LYS A 99 5.95 3.74 -10.63
C LYS A 99 4.76 4.38 -9.92
N CYS A 100 3.96 5.05 -10.73
CA CYS A 100 2.70 5.68 -10.37
C CYS A 100 1.54 4.93 -11.03
N TYR A 101 0.48 4.70 -10.28
CA TYR A 101 -0.66 3.90 -10.73
C TYR A 101 -1.95 4.68 -10.74
N SER A 102 -2.75 4.45 -11.78
CA SER A 102 -4.11 4.97 -11.86
C SER A 102 -5.00 4.43 -10.74
N PHE A 103 -5.69 5.32 -10.02
CA PHE A 103 -6.67 4.94 -9.01
C PHE A 103 -8.07 5.47 -9.37
N GLY A 104 -8.95 4.57 -9.82
CA GLY A 104 -10.32 4.89 -10.24
C GLY A 104 -10.46 5.67 -11.56
N SER A 105 -9.43 6.38 -12.01
CA SER A 105 -9.33 7.04 -13.32
C SER A 105 -7.88 7.03 -13.80
N ARG A 106 -7.64 6.93 -15.12
CA ARG A 106 -6.27 7.02 -15.69
C ARG A 106 -5.56 8.32 -15.38
N LEU A 107 -6.32 9.40 -15.17
CA LEU A 107 -5.80 10.73 -14.88
C LEU A 107 -5.33 10.90 -13.42
N ILE A 108 -5.87 10.10 -12.50
CA ILE A 108 -5.57 10.22 -11.07
C ILE A 108 -4.56 9.15 -10.75
N LYS A 109 -3.30 9.57 -10.55
CA LYS A 109 -2.20 8.65 -10.26
C LYS A 109 -1.72 8.80 -8.82
N LEU A 110 -1.46 7.67 -8.18
CA LEU A 110 -0.92 7.55 -6.83
C LEU A 110 0.46 6.91 -6.89
N ARG A 111 1.37 7.32 -5.99
CA ARG A 111 2.65 6.61 -5.81
C ARG A 111 2.40 5.20 -5.35
N TRP A 112 3.16 4.27 -5.93
CA TRP A 112 3.16 2.90 -5.45
C TRP A 112 3.54 2.82 -3.98
N TRP A 113 4.56 3.57 -3.54
CA TRP A 113 4.99 3.60 -2.14
C TRP A 113 3.88 4.06 -1.17
N ASP A 114 3.10 5.06 -1.57
CA ASP A 114 1.97 5.53 -0.76
C ASP A 114 0.85 4.49 -0.66
N PHE A 115 0.62 3.76 -1.75
CA PHE A 115 -0.34 2.65 -1.81
C PHE A 115 0.12 1.46 -0.95
N GLU A 116 1.36 1.02 -1.11
CA GLU A 116 1.98 -0.07 -0.34
C GLU A 116 1.88 0.20 1.16
N ARG A 117 2.25 1.42 1.59
CA ARG A 117 2.20 1.82 3.00
C ARG A 117 0.78 1.77 3.58
N GLU A 118 -0.23 2.21 2.83
CA GLU A 118 -1.62 2.10 3.29
C GLU A 118 -2.12 0.65 3.28
N LEU A 119 -1.69 -0.16 2.30
CA LEU A 119 -2.03 -1.57 2.23
C LEU A 119 -1.44 -2.35 3.41
N ASN A 120 -0.16 -2.14 3.76
CA ASN A 120 0.48 -2.75 4.93
C ASN A 120 -0.25 -2.39 6.23
N LYS A 121 -0.67 -1.12 6.39
CA LYS A 121 -1.52 -0.71 7.51
C LYS A 121 -2.88 -1.41 7.52
N MET A 122 -3.48 -1.66 6.34
CA MET A 122 -4.73 -2.41 6.23
C MET A 122 -4.54 -3.88 6.62
N LEU A 123 -3.47 -4.54 6.17
CA LEU A 123 -3.16 -5.93 6.52
C LEU A 123 -3.03 -6.11 8.04
N ILE A 124 -2.31 -5.22 8.72
CA ILE A 124 -2.19 -5.26 10.20
C ILE A 124 -3.56 -5.15 10.87
N LYS A 125 -4.40 -4.20 10.43
CA LYS A 125 -5.76 -4.03 10.99
C LYS A 125 -6.63 -5.25 10.75
N ILE A 126 -6.58 -5.83 9.56
CA ILE A 126 -7.33 -7.05 9.21
C ILE A 126 -6.85 -8.20 10.09
N SER A 127 -5.54 -8.35 10.30
CA SER A 127 -4.97 -9.37 11.19
C SER A 127 -5.50 -9.22 12.62
N ILE A 128 -5.55 -7.99 13.15
CA ILE A 128 -6.10 -7.72 14.49
C ILE A 128 -7.58 -8.10 14.53
N ILE A 129 -8.38 -7.64 13.56
CA ILE A 129 -9.81 -7.97 13.50
C ILE A 129 -10.01 -9.49 13.48
N LEU A 130 -9.34 -10.21 12.58
CA LEU A 130 -9.46 -11.67 12.49
C LEU A 130 -9.06 -12.36 13.79
N SER A 131 -8.02 -11.88 14.48
CA SER A 131 -7.62 -12.44 15.78
C SER A 131 -8.66 -12.21 16.88
N ILE A 132 -9.33 -11.04 16.90
CA ILE A 132 -10.45 -10.76 17.82
C ILE A 132 -11.61 -11.71 17.54
N TRP A 133 -11.97 -11.89 16.26
CA TRP A 133 -13.05 -12.80 15.88
C TRP A 133 -12.75 -14.24 16.26
N LEU A 134 -11.51 -14.69 16.02
CA LEU A 134 -11.04 -16.02 16.44
C LEU A 134 -11.16 -16.19 17.97
N TYR A 135 -10.81 -15.15 18.74
CA TYR A 135 -10.93 -15.13 20.20
C TYR A 135 -12.38 -15.25 20.66
N ILE A 136 -13.27 -14.47 20.04
CA ILE A 136 -14.70 -14.51 20.34
C ILE A 136 -15.28 -15.90 20.02
N VAL A 137 -14.91 -16.49 18.88
CA VAL A 137 -15.37 -17.83 18.49
C VAL A 137 -14.92 -18.88 19.50
N PHE A 138 -13.64 -18.92 19.87
CA PHE A 138 -13.18 -19.90 20.87
C PHE A 138 -13.76 -19.66 22.25
N TYR A 139 -13.95 -18.40 22.62
CA TYR A 139 -14.66 -18.05 23.85
C TYR A 139 -16.07 -18.68 23.90
N PHE A 140 -16.86 -18.58 22.82
CA PHE A 140 -18.20 -19.17 22.75
C PHE A 140 -18.21 -20.70 22.61
N ILE A 141 -17.24 -21.28 21.90
CA ILE A 141 -17.10 -22.75 21.81
C ILE A 141 -16.81 -23.35 23.18
N GLN A 142 -15.93 -22.71 23.96
CA GLN A 142 -15.57 -23.20 25.29
C GLN A 142 -16.66 -22.95 26.34
N LYS A 143 -17.55 -21.96 26.14
CA LYS A 143 -18.56 -21.58 27.14
C LYS A 143 -19.97 -21.58 26.55
N ARG A 144 -20.74 -22.61 26.92
CA ARG A 144 -22.11 -22.86 26.42
C ARG A 144 -23.13 -21.76 26.79
N ASN A 145 -22.96 -20.99 27.87
CA ASN A 145 -23.91 -19.95 28.30
C ASN A 145 -23.20 -18.62 28.66
N PHE A 146 -23.61 -17.52 28.01
CA PHE A 146 -23.04 -16.17 28.17
C PHE A 146 -23.47 -15.46 29.47
N PHE A 147 -24.69 -15.72 29.95
CA PHE A 147 -25.33 -14.92 31.00
C PHE A 147 -25.25 -15.48 32.42
N GLU A 148 -24.92 -16.77 32.58
CA GLU A 148 -24.90 -17.46 33.89
C GLU A 148 -23.52 -17.52 34.54
N TYR A 149 -22.55 -16.81 33.97
CA TYR A 149 -21.15 -17.09 34.25
C TYR A 149 -20.56 -16.18 35.33
N ASP A 150 -19.95 -16.79 36.36
CA ASP A 150 -19.19 -16.09 37.40
C ASP A 150 -17.81 -15.64 36.86
N TRP A 151 -17.84 -14.44 36.29
CA TRP A 151 -16.72 -13.82 35.61
C TRP A 151 -15.50 -13.57 36.48
N ASN A 152 -15.73 -13.19 37.74
CA ASN A 152 -14.64 -12.90 38.65
C ASN A 152 -13.87 -14.18 38.97
N ASN A 153 -14.57 -15.29 39.22
CA ASN A 153 -13.92 -16.56 39.49
C ASN A 153 -13.17 -17.14 38.28
N TYR A 154 -13.62 -16.88 37.05
CA TYR A 154 -12.90 -17.31 35.86
C TYR A 154 -11.64 -16.53 35.58
N LEU A 155 -11.73 -15.20 35.57
CA LEU A 155 -10.56 -14.36 35.37
C LEU A 155 -9.56 -14.68 36.48
N TYR A 156 -10.02 -14.76 37.73
CA TYR A 156 -9.19 -15.20 38.85
C TYR A 156 -8.53 -16.56 38.59
N ASN A 157 -9.28 -17.60 38.21
CA ASN A 157 -8.71 -18.92 37.91
C ASN A 157 -7.74 -18.89 36.71
N LEU A 158 -7.99 -18.08 35.69
CA LEU A 158 -7.16 -17.97 34.49
C LEU A 158 -5.83 -17.26 34.79
N PHE A 159 -5.85 -16.24 35.66
CA PHE A 159 -4.65 -15.55 36.13
C PHE A 159 -3.87 -16.32 37.21
N THR A 160 -4.56 -17.07 38.09
CA THR A 160 -3.92 -17.82 39.19
C THR A 160 -3.42 -19.20 38.79
N LYS A 161 -4.20 -19.97 38.01
CA LYS A 161 -3.80 -21.31 37.53
C LYS A 161 -3.05 -21.25 36.20
N GLY A 162 -3.10 -20.10 35.53
CA GLY A 162 -2.45 -19.85 34.25
C GLY A 162 -3.22 -20.45 33.08
N TRP A 163 -3.18 -19.75 31.94
CA TRP A 163 -3.78 -20.20 30.68
C TRP A 163 -3.21 -21.54 30.16
N TRP A 164 -1.97 -21.86 30.52
CA TRP A 164 -1.31 -23.14 30.21
C TRP A 164 -2.05 -24.37 30.77
N ASN A 165 -2.83 -24.20 31.85
CA ASN A 165 -3.58 -25.28 32.48
C ASN A 165 -4.74 -25.79 31.58
N ASN A 166 -5.21 -24.95 30.64
CA ASN A 166 -6.16 -25.36 29.60
C ASN A 166 -5.46 -25.99 28.38
N PHE A 167 -4.15 -25.76 28.25
CA PHE A 167 -3.30 -26.16 27.14
C PHE A 167 -2.73 -27.57 27.31
N ILE A 168 -2.48 -27.95 28.56
CA ILE A 168 -1.78 -29.17 28.97
C ILE A 168 -2.73 -30.06 29.76
N ASP A 169 -3.71 -30.68 29.09
CA ASP A 169 -4.41 -31.83 29.69
C ASP A 169 -3.56 -33.09 29.41
N ILE A 170 -2.55 -33.32 30.25
CA ILE A 170 -1.51 -34.36 30.08
C ILE A 170 -2.12 -35.74 29.88
N LYS A 171 -3.30 -35.98 30.45
CA LYS A 171 -4.01 -37.26 30.37
C LYS A 171 -4.64 -37.56 28.99
N LYS A 172 -4.69 -36.59 28.07
CA LYS A 172 -5.23 -36.74 26.70
C LYS A 172 -4.16 -36.66 25.59
N ILE A 173 -2.88 -36.68 25.96
CA ILE A 173 -1.77 -36.66 24.99
C ILE A 173 -1.83 -37.89 24.04
N GLU A 174 -2.48 -38.98 24.45
CA GLU A 174 -2.64 -40.19 23.63
C GLU A 174 -3.64 -40.06 22.47
N THR A 175 -4.50 -39.04 22.43
CA THR A 175 -5.52 -38.89 21.37
C THR A 175 -5.22 -37.84 20.31
N ASN A 176 -3.99 -37.31 20.23
CA ASN A 176 -3.54 -36.31 19.24
C ASN A 176 -4.34 -34.99 19.19
N HIS A 177 -5.37 -34.80 20.02
CA HIS A 177 -6.17 -33.59 20.09
C HIS A 177 -5.78 -32.78 21.31
N LEU A 178 -4.62 -32.13 21.23
CA LEU A 178 -4.29 -31.06 22.17
C LEU A 178 -5.33 -29.94 22.04
N ASN A 179 -5.73 -29.36 23.18
CA ASN A 179 -6.52 -28.12 23.23
C ASN A 179 -5.82 -26.90 22.57
N VAL A 180 -4.60 -27.08 22.04
CA VAL A 180 -3.87 -26.12 21.20
C VAL A 180 -4.79 -25.49 20.14
N PHE A 181 -5.66 -26.28 19.53
CA PHE A 181 -6.63 -25.85 18.52
C PHE A 181 -7.91 -25.20 19.05
N LEU A 182 -8.07 -25.06 20.37
CA LEU A 182 -9.22 -24.38 20.97
C LEU A 182 -8.84 -23.02 21.54
N THR A 183 -7.67 -22.48 21.19
CA THR A 183 -7.17 -21.22 21.72
C THR A 183 -6.69 -20.29 20.61
N THR A 184 -6.62 -18.99 20.89
CA THR A 184 -5.99 -18.06 19.95
C THR A 184 -4.48 -17.93 20.13
N GLY A 185 -3.93 -18.55 21.17
CA GLY A 185 -2.52 -18.45 21.54
C GLY A 185 -2.31 -17.53 22.72
N PHE A 186 -1.26 -17.80 23.51
CA PHE A 186 -1.03 -17.12 24.79
C PHE A 186 -1.02 -15.60 24.67
N ILE A 187 -0.33 -15.06 23.66
CA ILE A 187 -0.19 -13.61 23.50
C ILE A 187 -1.56 -12.95 23.27
N ILE A 188 -2.36 -13.52 22.37
CA ILE A 188 -3.64 -12.95 21.96
C ILE A 188 -4.68 -13.15 23.05
N ASP A 189 -4.76 -14.36 23.62
CA ASP A 189 -5.66 -14.65 24.73
C ASP A 189 -5.31 -13.77 25.93
N PHE A 190 -4.04 -13.57 26.28
CA PHE A 190 -3.65 -12.66 27.36
C PHE A 190 -4.12 -11.22 27.10
N LEU A 191 -3.81 -10.67 25.93
CA LEU A 191 -4.20 -9.31 25.57
C LEU A 191 -5.72 -9.10 25.63
N TYR A 192 -6.50 -10.02 25.03
CA TYR A 192 -7.95 -9.87 25.00
C TYR A 192 -8.63 -10.22 26.32
N ASN A 193 -8.07 -11.12 27.12
CA ASN A 193 -8.55 -11.34 28.50
C ASN A 193 -8.33 -10.08 29.37
N VAL A 194 -7.15 -9.44 29.27
CA VAL A 194 -6.89 -8.16 29.97
C VAL A 194 -7.86 -7.07 29.49
N LEU A 195 -8.07 -6.94 28.19
CA LEU A 195 -9.05 -6.00 27.62
C LEU A 195 -10.48 -6.29 28.09
N SER A 196 -10.82 -7.57 28.26
CA SER A 196 -12.15 -8.00 28.73
C SER A 196 -12.40 -7.76 30.22
N MET A 197 -11.37 -7.47 31.03
CA MET A 197 -11.54 -7.11 32.44
C MET A 197 -12.38 -5.84 32.64
N LEU A 198 -12.37 -4.94 31.66
CA LEU A 198 -13.23 -3.75 31.67
C LEU A 198 -14.67 -4.12 31.33
N THR A 199 -14.87 -4.75 30.16
CA THR A 199 -16.14 -5.37 29.74
C THR A 199 -15.87 -6.48 28.71
N ILE A 200 -16.68 -7.54 28.71
CA ILE A 200 -16.58 -8.65 27.74
C ILE A 200 -16.83 -8.20 26.30
N LEU A 201 -17.60 -7.12 26.13
CA LEU A 201 -17.86 -6.52 24.84
C LEU A 201 -16.72 -5.63 24.34
N PHE A 202 -15.69 -5.37 25.15
CA PHE A 202 -14.61 -4.44 24.78
C PHE A 202 -13.78 -4.90 23.57
N PRO A 203 -13.32 -6.17 23.47
CA PRO A 203 -12.69 -6.67 22.24
C PRO A 203 -13.61 -6.53 21.01
N LEU A 204 -14.90 -6.81 21.18
CA LEU A 204 -15.90 -6.65 20.12
C LEU A 204 -16.07 -5.19 19.70
N LEU A 205 -16.13 -4.25 20.64
CA LEU A 205 -16.15 -2.80 20.36
C LEU A 205 -14.92 -2.35 19.58
N ILE A 206 -13.71 -2.81 19.96
CA ILE A 206 -12.48 -2.53 19.22
C ILE A 206 -12.58 -3.02 17.78
N SER A 207 -13.09 -4.24 17.57
CA SER A 207 -13.28 -4.78 16.22
C SER A 207 -14.23 -3.93 15.38
N ILE A 208 -15.35 -3.47 15.94
CA ILE A 208 -16.32 -2.60 15.26
C ILE A 208 -15.67 -1.26 14.91
N ILE A 209 -14.95 -0.64 15.84
CA ILE A 209 -14.24 0.62 15.60
C ILE A 209 -13.23 0.47 14.45
N LEU A 210 -12.46 -0.62 14.43
CA LEU A 210 -11.50 -0.89 13.36
C LEU A 210 -12.19 -1.10 12.01
N ILE A 211 -13.32 -1.83 11.98
CA ILE A 211 -14.13 -2.01 10.76
C ILE A 211 -14.65 -0.66 10.26
N ILE A 212 -15.20 0.17 11.14
CA ILE A 212 -15.66 1.53 10.80
C ILE A 212 -14.49 2.35 10.24
N ILE A 213 -13.31 2.32 10.87
CA ILE A 213 -12.12 3.03 10.37
C ILE A 213 -11.71 2.54 8.97
N ILE A 214 -11.78 1.24 8.70
CA ILE A 214 -11.46 0.67 7.38
C ILE A 214 -12.49 1.17 6.35
N ILE A 215 -13.78 1.07 6.66
CA ILE A 215 -14.86 1.53 5.78
C ILE A 215 -14.74 3.03 5.52
N LEU A 216 -14.52 3.84 6.57
CA LEU A 216 -14.30 5.28 6.45
C LEU A 216 -13.06 5.60 5.62
N LYS A 217 -11.96 4.85 5.77
CA LYS A 217 -10.78 5.05 4.92
C LYS A 217 -11.07 4.72 3.45
N ILE A 218 -11.66 3.57 3.17
CA ILE A 218 -12.02 3.14 1.80
C ILE A 218 -13.00 4.14 1.16
N THR A 219 -13.95 4.66 1.94
CA THR A 219 -14.92 5.65 1.45
C THR A 219 -14.33 7.06 1.36
N ASN A 220 -13.40 7.46 2.23
CA ASN A 220 -12.66 8.73 2.15
C ASN A 220 -11.63 8.76 1.01
N PHE A 221 -11.24 7.61 0.46
CA PHE A 221 -10.52 7.51 -0.82
C PHE A 221 -11.33 8.03 -2.02
N LYS A 222 -12.54 8.58 -1.80
CA LYS A 222 -13.34 9.38 -2.76
C LYS A 222 -12.67 10.72 -3.12
N ILE A 223 -11.44 10.66 -3.62
CA ILE A 223 -10.72 11.71 -4.36
C ILE A 223 -11.63 12.33 -5.44
N LYS A 224 -12.49 11.49 -6.05
CA LYS A 224 -13.45 11.86 -7.11
C LYS A 224 -14.44 12.96 -6.70
N TYR A 225 -14.75 13.17 -5.42
CA TYR A 225 -15.73 14.19 -5.01
C TYR A 225 -15.11 15.58 -4.82
N LYS A 226 -13.86 15.68 -4.34
CA LYS A 226 -13.16 16.97 -4.21
C LYS A 226 -12.77 17.54 -5.58
N ILE A 227 -12.18 16.71 -6.45
CA ILE A 227 -11.79 17.10 -7.82
C ILE A 227 -12.97 17.60 -8.65
N LYS A 228 -14.17 17.03 -8.43
CA LYS A 228 -15.39 17.39 -9.17
C LYS A 228 -15.80 18.86 -9.06
N LYS A 229 -15.44 19.54 -7.97
CA LYS A 229 -15.88 20.90 -7.67
C LYS A 229 -14.83 21.97 -7.99
N MET A 230 -13.57 21.56 -8.17
CA MET A 230 -12.44 22.47 -8.44
C MET A 230 -12.37 22.85 -9.92
N ASN A 231 -11.93 24.06 -10.23
CA ASN A 231 -11.54 24.45 -11.59
C ASN A 231 -10.16 23.84 -11.95
N ILE A 232 -9.67 24.06 -13.17
CA ILE A 232 -8.39 23.48 -13.62
C ILE A 232 -7.20 24.01 -12.81
N TYR A 233 -7.13 25.31 -12.54
CA TYR A 233 -5.99 25.91 -11.84
C TYR A 233 -5.93 25.53 -10.36
N ASP A 234 -7.07 25.51 -9.68
CA ASP A 234 -7.17 25.06 -8.28
C ASP A 234 -6.78 23.59 -8.18
N PHE A 235 -7.18 22.78 -9.17
CA PHE A 235 -6.81 21.38 -9.24
C PHE A 235 -5.30 21.19 -9.48
N GLU A 236 -4.74 21.91 -10.45
CA GLU A 236 -3.31 21.87 -10.77
C GLU A 236 -2.46 22.38 -9.60
N SER A 237 -2.83 23.51 -9.00
CA SER A 237 -2.21 24.11 -7.82
C SER A 237 -2.26 23.17 -6.61
N LEU A 238 -3.39 22.51 -6.37
CA LEU A 238 -3.52 21.56 -5.26
C LEU A 238 -2.57 20.36 -5.43
N ILE A 239 -2.43 19.86 -6.66
CA ILE A 239 -1.53 18.74 -6.95
C ILE A 239 -0.06 19.20 -6.87
N LYS A 240 0.28 20.36 -7.45
CA LYS A 240 1.63 20.94 -7.42
C LYS A 240 2.10 21.25 -6.00
N ASN A 241 1.22 21.81 -5.17
CA ASN A 241 1.54 22.19 -3.79
C ASN A 241 1.57 21.00 -2.82
N LYS A 242 1.57 19.75 -3.32
CA LYS A 242 1.70 18.52 -2.53
C LYS A 242 0.82 18.53 -1.27
N PHE A 243 -0.42 19.06 -1.34
CA PHE A 243 -1.29 19.08 -0.17
C PHE A 243 -1.59 17.63 0.25
N ASN A 244 -0.92 17.23 1.33
CA ASN A 244 -0.73 15.87 1.86
C ASN A 244 -2.01 15.01 1.99
N SER A 245 -3.19 15.62 1.87
CA SER A 245 -4.47 14.94 2.06
C SER A 245 -4.89 14.02 0.90
N LEU A 246 -4.44 14.29 -0.33
CA LEU A 246 -4.93 13.58 -1.52
C LEU A 246 -3.93 12.60 -2.14
N LYS A 247 -2.62 12.73 -1.84
CA LYS A 247 -1.53 11.86 -2.34
C LYS A 247 -1.51 11.64 -3.87
N ILE A 248 -2.12 12.55 -4.64
CA ILE A 248 -2.11 12.55 -6.11
C ILE A 248 -0.83 13.24 -6.57
N ILE A 249 -0.19 12.71 -7.61
CA ILE A 249 0.97 13.35 -8.22
C ILE A 249 0.61 13.96 -9.57
N LEU A 250 1.23 15.11 -9.88
CA LEU A 250 1.25 15.65 -11.23
C LEU A 250 2.27 14.84 -12.03
N THR A 251 1.75 14.02 -12.93
CA THR A 251 2.53 13.19 -13.84
C THR A 251 2.52 13.80 -15.23
N ASP A 252 3.42 13.37 -16.11
CA ASP A 252 3.54 13.90 -17.47
C ASP A 252 2.26 13.69 -18.29
N ASP A 253 1.60 12.52 -18.18
CA ASP A 253 0.30 12.30 -18.82
C ASP A 253 -0.78 13.25 -18.29
N LEU A 254 -0.78 13.51 -16.98
CA LEU A 254 -1.77 14.41 -16.37
C LEU A 254 -1.54 15.85 -16.81
N ASP A 255 -0.29 16.30 -16.82
CA ASP A 255 0.10 17.62 -17.32
C ASP A 255 -0.27 17.79 -18.80
N THR A 256 0.05 16.79 -19.63
CA THR A 256 -0.34 16.73 -21.05
C THR A 256 -1.85 16.83 -21.21
N TYR A 257 -2.62 16.13 -20.37
CA TYR A 257 -4.08 16.19 -20.39
C TYR A 257 -4.62 17.55 -19.95
N LEU A 258 -4.02 18.20 -18.95
CA LEU A 258 -4.42 19.54 -18.52
C LEU A 258 -4.16 20.57 -19.61
N LYS A 259 -2.97 20.54 -20.23
CA LYS A 259 -2.63 21.38 -21.39
C LYS A 259 -3.60 21.15 -22.55
N PHE A 260 -3.96 19.89 -22.83
CA PHE A 260 -4.98 19.55 -23.82
C PHE A 260 -6.34 20.20 -23.52
N LEU A 261 -6.79 20.17 -22.26
CA LEU A 261 -8.06 20.79 -21.88
C LEU A 261 -8.01 22.31 -22.05
N ILE A 262 -6.93 22.96 -21.63
CA ILE A 262 -6.75 24.41 -21.76
C ILE A 262 -6.74 24.83 -23.23
N HIS A 263 -6.00 24.14 -24.10
CA HIS A 263 -5.98 24.44 -25.53
C HIS A 263 -7.32 24.17 -26.21
N SER A 264 -8.00 23.08 -25.84
CA SER A 264 -9.36 22.82 -26.33
C SER A 264 -10.31 23.96 -25.94
N CYS A 265 -10.20 24.48 -24.72
CA CYS A 265 -10.99 25.62 -24.27
C CYS A 265 -10.70 26.88 -25.08
N ASN A 266 -9.42 27.19 -25.35
CA ASN A 266 -9.05 28.34 -26.18
C ASN A 266 -9.59 28.19 -27.61
N TYR A 267 -9.44 27.02 -28.22
CA TYR A 267 -9.95 26.72 -29.57
C TYR A 267 -11.47 26.89 -29.65
N PHE A 268 -12.20 26.40 -28.65
CA PHE A 268 -13.67 26.49 -28.59
C PHE A 268 -14.22 27.76 -27.94
N LYS A 269 -13.35 28.71 -27.56
CA LYS A 269 -13.68 29.94 -26.83
C LYS A 269 -14.53 29.69 -25.56
N ILE A 270 -14.15 28.69 -24.77
CA ILE A 270 -14.79 28.32 -23.50
C ILE A 270 -14.03 28.97 -22.34
N ASN A 271 -14.72 29.73 -21.47
CA ASN A 271 -14.13 30.22 -20.24
C ASN A 271 -13.91 29.06 -19.25
N TYR A 272 -12.65 28.70 -19.01
CA TYR A 272 -12.25 27.55 -18.20
C TYR A 272 -11.93 27.90 -16.74
N LEU A 273 -11.89 29.20 -16.39
CA LEU A 273 -11.59 29.69 -15.04
C LEU A 273 -12.74 29.42 -14.05
N GLU A 274 -13.98 29.50 -14.53
CA GLU A 274 -15.19 29.43 -13.69
C GLU A 274 -15.83 28.04 -13.69
N LEU A 275 -15.38 27.15 -14.57
CA LEU A 275 -16.00 25.85 -14.75
C LEU A 275 -15.31 24.75 -13.93
N PRO A 276 -16.08 23.96 -13.17
CA PRO A 276 -15.54 22.77 -12.52
C PRO A 276 -14.96 21.80 -13.55
N PHE A 277 -13.83 21.18 -13.21
CA PHE A 277 -13.05 20.27 -14.06
C PHE A 277 -13.93 19.22 -14.77
N LEU A 278 -14.89 18.61 -14.05
CA LEU A 278 -15.74 17.56 -14.61
C LEU A 278 -16.75 18.11 -15.63
N LYS A 279 -17.30 19.31 -15.40
CA LYS A 279 -18.20 19.97 -16.36
C LYS A 279 -17.44 20.35 -17.61
N LEU A 280 -16.26 20.93 -17.44
CA LEU A 280 -15.38 21.33 -18.52
C LEU A 280 -14.95 20.15 -19.40
N ASN A 281 -14.51 19.05 -18.77
CA ASN A 281 -14.16 17.82 -19.47
C ASN A 281 -15.34 17.27 -20.30
N LYS A 282 -16.56 17.23 -19.73
CA LYS A 282 -17.76 16.83 -20.46
C LYS A 282 -18.06 17.73 -21.66
N LEU A 283 -17.92 19.04 -21.50
CA LEU A 283 -18.16 20.00 -22.59
C LEU A 283 -17.17 19.79 -23.74
N ILE A 284 -15.89 19.63 -23.43
CA ILE A 284 -14.85 19.37 -24.44
C ILE A 284 -15.10 18.03 -25.14
N LEU A 285 -15.39 16.95 -24.40
CA LEU A 285 -15.71 15.63 -24.97
C LEU A 285 -16.92 15.65 -25.92
N ASN A 286 -17.89 16.52 -25.65
CA ASN A 286 -19.07 16.71 -26.48
C ASN A 286 -18.79 17.55 -27.73
N LYS A 287 -17.85 18.50 -27.68
CA LYS A 287 -17.45 19.32 -28.83
C LYS A 287 -16.45 18.60 -29.75
N ILE A 288 -15.59 17.74 -29.20
CA ILE A 288 -14.69 16.88 -29.98
C ILE A 288 -15.49 15.68 -30.49
N LYS A 289 -16.20 15.90 -31.60
CA LYS A 289 -16.93 14.87 -32.34
C LYS A 289 -16.10 14.31 -33.50
N ASP A 290 -15.26 15.14 -34.12
CA ASP A 290 -14.45 14.77 -35.29
C ASP A 290 -12.97 14.55 -34.95
N GLU A 291 -12.37 13.54 -35.60
CA GLU A 291 -10.96 13.19 -35.44
C GLU A 291 -10.01 14.29 -35.95
N VAL A 292 -10.46 15.09 -36.91
CA VAL A 292 -9.70 16.22 -37.47
C VAL A 292 -9.45 17.28 -36.40
N ILE A 293 -10.48 17.65 -35.61
CA ILE A 293 -10.34 18.62 -34.53
C ILE A 293 -9.37 18.11 -33.46
N LEU A 294 -9.43 16.82 -33.15
CA LEU A 294 -8.49 16.20 -32.22
C LEU A 294 -7.06 16.20 -32.77
N SER A 295 -6.88 15.92 -34.07
CA SER A 295 -5.56 15.94 -34.70
C SER A 295 -4.93 17.34 -34.70
N CYS A 296 -5.72 18.40 -34.94
CA CYS A 296 -5.25 19.79 -34.85
C CYS A 296 -4.79 20.11 -33.42
N ILE A 297 -5.56 19.73 -32.40
CA ILE A 297 -5.20 19.99 -31.00
C ILE A 297 -3.97 19.17 -30.58
N ASN A 298 -3.85 17.91 -31.02
CA ASN A 298 -2.70 17.06 -30.71
C ASN A 298 -1.40 17.52 -31.41
N SER A 299 -1.49 18.02 -32.65
CA SER A 299 -0.33 18.53 -33.38
C SER A 299 0.38 19.67 -32.64
N TYR A 300 -0.40 20.53 -31.98
CA TYR A 300 0.10 21.66 -31.19
C TYR A 300 0.76 21.23 -29.86
N ILE A 301 0.24 20.19 -29.22
CA ILE A 301 0.83 19.68 -27.97
C ILE A 301 2.18 18.99 -28.26
N ASN A 302 2.26 18.25 -29.36
CA ASN A 302 3.48 17.56 -29.76
C ASN A 302 4.58 18.53 -30.25
N SER A 303 4.23 19.65 -30.88
CA SER A 303 5.21 20.69 -31.29
C SER A 303 5.82 21.44 -30.10
N ASN A 304 5.09 21.56 -28.99
CA ASN A 304 5.57 22.22 -27.77
C ASN A 304 6.36 21.27 -26.83
N ASN A 305 6.19 19.96 -26.97
CA ASN A 305 6.99 18.98 -26.22
C ASN A 305 8.36 18.76 -26.89
N THR A 306 8.42 18.73 -28.22
CA THR A 306 9.68 18.61 -28.99
C THR A 306 10.63 19.78 -28.76
N THR A 307 10.10 21.00 -28.71
CA THR A 307 10.92 22.21 -28.40
C THR A 307 11.49 22.21 -26.99
N ASN A 308 10.80 21.64 -26.01
CA ASN A 308 11.31 21.52 -24.64
C ASN A 308 12.33 20.37 -24.48
N GLU A 309 12.14 19.26 -25.18
CA GLU A 309 13.13 18.17 -25.23
C GLU A 309 14.42 18.62 -25.92
N GLU A 310 14.33 19.34 -27.04
CA GLU A 310 15.49 19.93 -27.72
C GLU A 310 16.21 20.97 -26.84
N HIS A 311 15.48 21.79 -26.08
CA HIS A 311 16.09 22.74 -25.15
C HIS A 311 16.81 22.05 -23.98
N GLN A 312 16.26 20.96 -23.43
CA GLN A 312 16.91 20.19 -22.36
C GLN A 312 18.12 19.41 -22.85
N ILE A 313 18.09 18.88 -24.08
CA ILE A 313 19.25 18.24 -24.70
C ILE A 313 20.38 19.27 -24.91
N ASN A 314 20.04 20.47 -25.38
CA ASN A 314 21.02 21.55 -25.58
C ASN A 314 21.63 22.03 -24.25
N LEU A 315 20.83 22.19 -23.19
CA LEU A 315 21.33 22.56 -21.86
C LEU A 315 22.27 21.50 -21.27
N ASN A 316 21.93 20.21 -21.40
CA ASN A 316 22.80 19.12 -20.95
C ASN A 316 24.08 19.01 -21.78
N GLN A 317 24.03 19.36 -23.07
CA GLN A 317 25.21 19.44 -23.95
C GLN A 317 26.12 20.62 -23.59
N GLU A 318 25.56 21.80 -23.27
CA GLU A 318 26.32 22.95 -22.79
C GLU A 318 26.98 22.68 -21.41
N GLU A 319 26.30 21.99 -20.49
CA GLU A 319 26.90 21.57 -19.22
C GLU A 319 28.02 20.53 -19.39
N THR A 320 27.89 19.61 -20.36
CA THR A 320 28.98 18.67 -20.69
C THR A 320 30.16 19.36 -21.37
N PHE A 321 29.91 20.35 -22.23
CA PHE A 321 30.98 21.16 -22.85
C PHE A 321 31.73 22.00 -21.81
N ASN A 322 31.00 22.70 -20.93
CA ASN A 322 31.58 23.52 -19.87
C ASN A 322 32.36 22.69 -18.83
N SER A 323 31.95 21.45 -18.57
CA SER A 323 32.69 20.56 -17.67
C SER A 323 33.94 19.94 -18.30
N GLN A 324 33.97 19.79 -19.63
CA GLN A 324 35.18 19.40 -20.37
C GLN A 324 36.19 20.54 -20.46
N GLU A 325 35.76 21.77 -20.78
CA GLU A 325 36.64 22.95 -20.78
C GLU A 325 37.27 23.20 -19.40
N ASN A 326 36.49 23.04 -18.32
CA ASN A 326 37.01 23.18 -16.95
C ASN A 326 38.00 22.07 -16.55
N ARG A 327 37.94 20.88 -17.17
CA ARG A 327 38.93 19.81 -16.98
C ARG A 327 40.21 20.11 -17.76
N GLU A 328 40.10 20.51 -19.03
CA GLU A 328 41.27 20.89 -19.82
C GLU A 328 42.02 22.09 -19.23
N GLN A 329 41.31 23.06 -18.65
CA GLN A 329 41.96 24.17 -17.94
C GLN A 329 42.67 23.72 -16.66
N ARG A 330 42.10 22.76 -15.90
CA ARG A 330 42.77 22.20 -14.72
C ARG A 330 44.01 21.39 -15.09
N ASP A 331 43.91 20.56 -16.12
CA ASP A 331 45.03 19.73 -16.58
C ASP A 331 46.18 20.62 -17.11
N ASN A 332 45.86 21.73 -17.78
CA ASN A 332 46.87 22.71 -18.21
C ASN A 332 47.52 23.47 -17.05
N ILE A 333 46.78 23.73 -15.96
CA ILE A 333 47.33 24.37 -14.75
C ILE A 333 48.24 23.39 -13.99
N GLU A 334 47.87 22.10 -13.88
CA GLU A 334 48.69 21.07 -13.25
C GLU A 334 50.01 20.83 -14.01
N ILE A 335 49.99 20.84 -15.35
CA ILE A 335 51.20 20.73 -16.17
C ILE A 335 52.12 21.94 -15.99
N LEU A 336 51.55 23.15 -15.85
CA LEU A 336 52.32 24.36 -15.57
C LEU A 336 52.99 24.32 -14.18
N ASP A 337 52.27 23.85 -13.15
CA ASP A 337 52.82 23.72 -11.79
C ASP A 337 53.90 22.62 -11.68
N GLU A 338 53.87 21.58 -12.51
CA GLU A 338 54.95 20.58 -12.60
C GLU A 338 56.20 21.11 -13.33
N MET A 339 56.06 22.02 -14.29
CA MET A 339 57.21 22.61 -14.97
C MET A 339 57.99 23.65 -14.14
N PHE A 340 57.38 24.19 -13.07
CA PHE A 340 57.98 25.21 -12.20
C PHE A 340 58.48 24.67 -10.84
N LYS A 341 58.46 23.35 -10.63
CA LYS A 341 59.18 22.66 -9.55
C LYS A 341 60.48 22.06 -10.06
#